data_AF-A0A4P7ZVJ9-F1
#
_entry.id   AF-A0A4P7ZVJ9-F1
#
_cell.length_a   1.000
_cell.length_b   1.000
_cell.length_c   1.000
_cell.angle_alpha   90.00
_cell.angle_beta   90.00
_cell.angle_gamma   90.00
#
_symmetry.space_group_name_H-M   'P 1'
#
loop_
_entity.id
_entity.type
_entity.pdbx_description
1 polymer ?
#
loop_
_entity_poly.entity_id
_entity_poly.type
_entity_poly.pdbx_seq_one_letter_code
_entity_poly.pdbx_strand_id
1 'polypeptide(L)' 'MGEQSTLWLSTPELSSQLGVSRSSLRRWVHSGLLREGQHWVRMNPCCPRSDQLWQPERCAEQINRQRPHCRR' A
#
# COMPACT_ATOMS: atom_id res chain seq x y z
N MET A 1 6.25 -24.09 2.71
CA MET A 1 5.88 -22.92 3.54
C MET A 1 5.93 -21.69 2.66
N GLY A 2 4.82 -20.97 2.54
CA GLY A 2 4.77 -19.62 1.97
C GLY A 2 4.39 -19.53 0.50
N GLU A 3 3.23 -20.03 0.11
CA GLU A 3 2.50 -19.50 -1.04
C GLU A 3 2.15 -18.03 -0.74
N GLN A 4 3.08 -17.14 -1.06
CA GLN A 4 2.87 -15.69 -1.07
C GLN A 4 1.85 -15.40 -2.17
N SER A 5 0.58 -15.60 -1.84
CA SER A 5 -0.52 -15.21 -2.69
C SER A 5 -0.37 -13.71 -2.89
N THR A 6 0.00 -13.31 -4.10
CA THR A 6 0.06 -11.92 -4.60
C THR A 6 -1.33 -11.31 -4.58
N LEU A 7 -1.94 -11.21 -3.40
CA LEU A 7 -3.28 -10.71 -3.19
C LEU A 7 -3.19 -9.20 -3.20
N TRP A 8 -3.68 -8.65 -4.29
CA TRP A 8 -3.94 -7.24 -4.41
C TRP A 8 -5.15 -6.90 -3.56
N LEU A 9 -4.94 -6.08 -2.54
CA LEU A 9 -5.96 -5.71 -1.58
C LEU A 9 -6.57 -4.36 -1.92
N SER A 10 -7.85 -4.21 -1.60
CA SER A 10 -8.51 -2.91 -1.66
C SER A 10 -7.95 -1.97 -0.59
N THR A 11 -8.10 -0.66 -0.78
CA THR A 11 -7.71 0.34 0.24
C THR A 11 -8.23 0.04 1.66
N PRO A 12 -9.52 -0.34 1.89
CA PRO A 12 -9.99 -0.70 3.23
C PRO A 12 -9.35 -1.96 3.81
N GLU A 13 -9.10 -2.98 2.99
CA GLU A 13 -8.46 -4.23 3.41
C GLU A 13 -7.00 -3.99 3.82
N LEU A 14 -6.25 -3.25 2.99
CA LEU A 14 -4.88 -2.87 3.30
C LEU A 14 -4.81 -2.03 4.58
N SER A 15 -5.74 -1.07 4.72
CA SER A 15 -5.85 -0.22 5.90
C SER A 15 -6.06 -1.06 7.18
N SER A 16 -6.92 -2.08 7.11
CA SER A 16 -7.16 -3.02 8.20
C SER A 16 -5.93 -3.89 8.49
N GLN A 17 -5.29 -4.42 7.45
CA GLN A 17 -4.15 -5.34 7.58
C GLN A 17 -2.89 -4.65 8.13
N LEU A 18 -2.59 -3.43 7.67
CA LEU A 18 -1.44 -2.65 8.13
C LEU A 18 -1.73 -1.87 9.43
N GLY A 19 -2.99 -1.78 9.85
CA GLY A 19 -3.40 -0.96 11.00
C GLY A 19 -3.20 0.54 10.78
N VAL A 20 -3.33 1.01 9.53
CA VAL A 20 -3.09 2.41 9.14
C VAL A 20 -4.35 3.04 8.60
N SER A 21 -4.54 4.34 8.82
CA SER A 21 -5.71 5.03 8.25
C SER A 21 -5.58 5.23 6.74
N ARG A 22 -6.70 5.21 6.03
CA ARG A 22 -6.79 5.54 4.59
C ARG A 22 -6.12 6.87 4.24
N SER A 23 -6.21 7.86 5.13
CA SER A 23 -5.57 9.17 4.97
C SER A 23 -4.03 9.09 4.99
N SER A 24 -3.46 8.14 5.74
CA SER A 24 -2.01 7.90 5.77
C SER A 24 -1.54 7.29 4.47
N LEU A 25 -2.28 6.32 3.92
CA LEU A 25 -2.01 5.74 2.61
C LEU A 25 -1.99 6.81 1.51
N ARG A 26 -2.99 7.70 1.48
CA ARG A 26 -3.02 8.82 0.52
C ARG A 26 -1.84 9.77 0.71
N ARG A 27 -1.48 10.10 1.95
CA ARG A 27 -0.29 10.93 2.24
C ARG A 27 0.99 10.29 1.72
N TRP A 28 1.15 8.97 1.88
CA TRP A 28 2.32 8.25 1.38
C TRP A 28 2.39 8.19 -0.14
N VAL A 29 1.26 8.07 -0.83
CA VAL A 29 1.22 8.21 -2.29
C VAL A 29 1.60 9.61 -2.71
N HIS A 30 1.01 10.63 -2.10
CA HIS A 30 1.31 12.03 -2.42
C HIS A 30 2.76 12.41 -2.09
N SER A 31 3.35 11.82 -1.06
CA SER A 31 4.76 11.99 -0.67
C SER A 31 5.73 11.22 -1.59
N GLY A 32 5.23 10.38 -2.51
CA GLY A 32 6.06 9.54 -3.38
C GLY A 32 6.67 8.31 -2.71
N LEU A 33 6.25 8.00 -1.47
CA LEU A 33 6.66 6.83 -0.70
C LEU A 33 6.12 5.54 -1.34
N LEU A 34 4.83 5.54 -1.66
CA LEU A 34 4.12 4.44 -2.33
C LEU A 34 3.83 4.84 -3.77
N ARG A 35 4.45 4.13 -4.71
CA ARG A 35 4.41 4.43 -6.15
C ARG A 35 3.44 3.52 -6.90
N GLU A 36 2.73 4.11 -7.87
CA GLU A 36 1.89 3.39 -8.82
C GLU A 36 2.75 2.39 -9.63
N GLY A 37 2.24 1.18 -9.88
CA GLY A 37 2.95 0.09 -10.54
C GLY A 37 3.91 -0.71 -9.66
N GLN A 38 4.27 -0.21 -8.47
CA GLN A 38 5.17 -0.92 -7.53
C GLN A 38 4.47 -1.33 -6.24
N HIS A 39 3.69 -0.43 -5.66
CA HIS A 39 3.02 -0.64 -4.37
C HIS A 39 1.50 -0.71 -4.53
N TRP A 40 0.99 -0.03 -5.54
CA TRP A 40 -0.42 0.00 -5.87
C TRP A 40 -0.61 0.15 -7.37
N VAL A 41 -1.76 -0.29 -7.86
CA VAL A 41 -2.20 -0.10 -9.24
C VAL A 41 -3.65 0.32 -9.23
N ARG A 42 -4.08 0.93 -10.33
CA ARG A 42 -5.51 1.15 -10.55
C ARG A 42 -6.13 -0.13 -11.06
N MET A 43 -7.29 -0.47 -10.53
CA MET A 43 -8.07 -1.58 -11.07
C MET A 43 -8.45 -1.35 -12.54
N ASN A 44 -8.77 -0.10 -12.91
CA ASN A 44 -9.04 0.29 -14.29
C ASN A 44 -8.25 1.56 -14.63
N PRO A 45 -7.26 1.49 -15.54
CA PRO A 45 -6.48 2.66 -15.93
C PRO A 45 -7.31 3.70 -16.70
N CYS A 46 -8.41 3.30 -17.35
CA CYS A 46 -9.27 4.20 -18.12
C CYS A 46 -10.23 5.03 -17.26
N CYS A 47 -10.41 4.66 -15.97
CA CYS A 47 -11.32 5.34 -15.06
C CYS A 47 -10.54 5.92 -13.86
N PRO A 48 -10.33 7.24 -13.79
CA PRO A 48 -9.57 7.86 -12.69
C PRO A 48 -10.23 7.75 -11.31
N ARG A 49 -11.49 7.32 -11.24
CA ARG A 49 -12.22 7.05 -9.98
C ARG A 49 -12.22 5.58 -9.57
N SER A 50 -11.63 4.69 -10.36
CA SER A 50 -11.61 3.26 -10.04
C SER A 50 -10.79 2.97 -8.79
N ASP A 51 -11.14 1.88 -8.12
CA ASP A 51 -10.48 1.45 -6.90
C ASP A 51 -8.98 1.24 -7.10
N GLN A 52 -8.23 1.62 -6.07
CA GLN A 52 -6.80 1.36 -5.97
C GLN A 52 -6.61 0.00 -5.31
N LEU A 53 -5.87 -0.84 -6.01
CA LEU A 53 -5.42 -2.14 -5.58
C LEU A 53 -4.00 -2.02 -5.06
N TRP A 54 -3.71 -2.64 -3.92
CA TRP A 54 -2.45 -2.48 -3.21
C TRP A 54 -1.77 -3.81 -2.96
N GLN A 55 -0.44 -3.82 -3.04
CA GLN A 55 0.37 -4.97 -2.67
C GLN A 55 0.79 -4.83 -1.21
N PRO A 56 0.22 -5.63 -0.29
CA PRO A 56 0.47 -5.46 1.13
C PRO A 56 1.91 -5.70 1.53
N GLU A 57 2.58 -6.71 0.98
CA GLU A 57 3.97 -7.02 1.27
C GLU A 57 4.91 -5.87 0.87
N ARG A 58 4.75 -5.32 -0.34
CA ARG A 58 5.54 -4.18 -0.81
C ARG A 58 5.29 -2.93 0.03
N CYS A 59 4.02 -2.66 0.35
CA CYS A 59 3.68 -1.53 1.22
C CYS A 59 4.30 -1.70 2.60
N ALA A 60 4.18 -2.87 3.22
CA ALA A 60 4.75 -3.17 4.53
C ALA A 60 6.27 -3.03 4.53
N GLU A 61 6.96 -3.60 3.53
CA GLU A 61 8.42 -3.50 3.38
C GLU A 61 8.88 -2.05 3.27
N GLN A 62 8.22 -1.26 2.40
CA GLN A 62 8.56 0.15 2.20
C GLN A 62 8.27 1.00 3.44
N ILE A 63 7.14 0.76 4.11
CA ILE A 63 6.81 1.46 5.36
C ILE A 63 7.83 1.10 6.44
N ASN A 64 8.20 -0.18 6.57
CA ASN A 64 9.19 -0.62 7.55
C ASN A 64 10.56 -0.01 7.29
N ARG A 65 10.96 0.10 6.02
CA ARG A 65 12.18 0.77 5.57
C ARG A 65 12.20 2.27 5.88
N GLN A 66 11.03 2.91 5.87
CA GLN A 66 10.85 4.34 6.09
C GLN A 66 10.53 4.72 7.53
N ARG A 67 10.17 3.74 8.38
CA ARG A 67 10.22 3.93 9.83
C ARG A 67 11.71 3.90 10.18
N PRO A 68 12.38 5.05 10.43
CA PRO A 68 13.63 4.96 11.16
C PRO A 68 13.29 4.18 12.42
N HIS A 69 14.09 3.19 12.76
CA HIS A 69 14.03 2.59 14.08
C HIS A 69 13.96 3.76 15.06
N CYS A 70 12.78 4.02 15.63
CA CYS A 70 12.69 4.74 16.89
C CYS A 70 13.33 3.75 17.87
N ARG A 71 14.67 3.70 17.87
CA ARG A 71 15.48 3.20 18.96
C ARG A 71 15.02 4.03 20.14
N ARG A 72 14.11 3.45 20.90
CA ARG A 72 13.79 3.90 22.23
C ARG A 72 14.91 3.47 23.16
#